data_AF-A0A3M8U717-F1
#
_entry.id   AF-A0A3M8U717-F1
#
_cell.length_a   1.000
_cell.length_b   1.000
_cell.length_c   1.000
_cell.angle_alpha   90.00
_cell.angle_beta   90.00
_cell.angle_gamma   90.00
#
_symmetry.space_group_name_H-M   'P 1'
#
loop_
_entity.id
_entity.type
_entity.pdbx_description
1 polymer ?
#
loop_
_entity_poly.entity_id
_entity_poly.type
_entity_poly.pdbx_seq_one_letter_code
_entity_poly.pdbx_strand_id
1 'polypeptide(L)'
;MAEQTLETIEPTTPAGARVPTVIADDVHIVYRVNGGPKGRGSATAALSRIMRRKGSPGMREVHAVRGVTFVAYRGESIGLIGSNGSG
;
A
#
# COMPACT_ATOMS: atom_id res chain seq x y z
N MET A 1 38.92 -46.11 -17.69
CA MET A 1 38.73 -44.99 -16.75
C MET A 1 38.46 -43.77 -17.61
N ALA A 2 37.23 -43.26 -17.61
CA ALA A 2 36.81 -42.18 -18.50
C ALA A 2 36.95 -40.84 -17.77
N GLU A 3 37.76 -39.93 -18.31
CA GLU A 3 37.78 -38.54 -17.88
C GLU A 3 36.52 -37.85 -18.44
N GLN A 4 35.56 -37.56 -17.57
CA GLN A 4 34.48 -36.63 -17.88
C GLN A 4 35.01 -35.21 -17.68
N THR A 5 35.34 -34.56 -18.79
CA THR A 5 35.54 -33.12 -18.85
C THR A 5 34.24 -32.44 -18.43
N LEU A 6 34.24 -31.84 -17.24
CA LEU A 6 33.14 -31.00 -16.77
C LEU A 6 33.14 -29.74 -17.63
N GLU A 7 32.23 -29.66 -18.60
CA GLU A 7 31.91 -28.38 -19.25
C GLU A 7 31.35 -27.46 -18.17
N THR A 8 32.16 -26.47 -17.78
CA THR A 8 31.71 -25.34 -17.00
C THR A 8 30.63 -24.65 -17.79
N ILE A 9 29.38 -24.85 -17.38
CA ILE A 9 28.25 -24.07 -17.86
C ILE A 9 28.49 -22.65 -17.35
N GLU A 10 29.09 -21.79 -18.18
CA GLU A 10 29.15 -20.38 -17.87
C GLU A 10 27.71 -19.88 -17.71
N PRO A 11 27.34 -19.26 -16.58
CA PRO A 11 26.02 -18.72 -16.43
C PRO A 11 25.85 -17.65 -17.51
N THR A 12 24.99 -17.93 -18.48
CA THR A 12 24.54 -16.96 -19.48
C THR A 12 23.94 -15.80 -18.72
N THR A 13 24.74 -14.77 -18.46
CA THR A 13 24.27 -13.54 -17.83
C THR A 13 23.23 -12.97 -18.79
N PRO A 14 21.94 -12.94 -18.43
CA PRO A 14 20.92 -12.46 -19.34
C PRO A 14 21.26 -11.02 -19.70
N ALA A 15 21.19 -10.71 -20.99
CA ALA A 15 21.53 -9.42 -21.57
C ALA A 15 21.05 -8.26 -20.68
N GLY A 16 22.00 -7.56 -20.06
CA GLY A 16 21.77 -6.42 -19.16
C GLY A 16 21.02 -6.80 -17.88
N ALA A 17 21.74 -7.08 -16.80
CA ALA A 17 21.15 -7.24 -15.46
C ALA A 17 20.44 -5.95 -15.05
N ARG A 18 19.13 -5.87 -15.33
CA ARG A 18 18.29 -4.75 -14.88
C ARG A 18 18.29 -4.77 -13.36
N VAL A 19 18.86 -3.72 -12.75
CA VAL A 19 18.96 -3.63 -11.29
C VAL A 19 17.63 -3.11 -10.74
N PRO A 20 16.82 -3.93 -10.04
CA PRO A 20 15.60 -3.44 -9.42
C PRO A 20 15.96 -2.44 -8.33
N THR A 21 15.26 -1.31 -8.30
CA THR A 21 15.51 -0.22 -7.33
C THR A 21 14.28 0.06 -6.47
N VAL A 22 13.08 -0.11 -7.02
CA VAL A 22 11.82 -0.01 -6.27
C VAL A 22 11.01 -1.28 -6.52
N ILE A 23 10.57 -1.92 -5.46
CA ILE A 23 9.69 -3.09 -5.49
C ILE A 23 8.53 -2.77 -4.56
N ALA A 24 7.34 -2.59 -5.12
CA ALA A 24 6.09 -2.58 -4.38
C ALA A 24 5.44 -3.95 -4.54
N ASP A 25 5.10 -4.59 -3.43
CA ASP A 25 4.43 -5.88 -3.40
C ASP A 25 3.21 -5.80 -2.48
N ASP A 26 2.01 -5.97 -3.07
CA ASP A 26 0.70 -5.91 -2.43
C ASP A 26 0.55 -4.76 -1.41
N VAL A 27 0.89 -3.53 -1.83
CA VAL A 27 0.87 -2.38 -0.93
C VAL A 27 -0.56 -1.85 -0.75
N HIS A 28 -0.96 -1.66 0.51
CA HIS A 28 -2.23 -1.03 0.92
C HIS A 28 -1.99 0.13 1.87
N ILE A 29 -2.72 1.24 1.69
CA ILE A 29 -2.69 2.37 2.61
C ILE A 29 -4.12 2.69 3.04
N VAL A 30 -4.35 2.67 4.35
CA VAL A 30 -5.65 3.00 4.95
C VAL A 30 -5.46 4.15 5.94
N TYR A 31 -6.14 5.26 5.67
CA TYR A 31 -6.21 6.38 6.60
C TYR A 31 -7.41 6.24 7.51
N ARG A 32 -7.21 6.56 8.80
CA ARG A 32 -8.27 6.69 9.78
C ARG A 32 -8.56 8.17 9.98
N VAL A 33 -9.73 8.60 9.55
CA VAL A 33 -10.18 9.98 9.63
C VAL A 33 -11.07 10.12 10.86
N ASN A 34 -10.64 10.94 11.82
CA ASN A 34 -11.45 11.34 12.95
C ASN A 34 -12.40 12.45 12.51
N GLY A 35 -13.62 12.09 12.14
CA GLY A 35 -14.70 13.04 11.99
C GLY A 35 -15.04 13.64 13.35
N GLY A 36 -14.80 14.94 13.52
CA GLY A 36 -15.31 15.71 14.66
C GLY A 36 -16.83 15.56 14.79
N PRO A 37 -17.41 15.83 15.97
CA PRO A 37 -18.81 15.54 16.24
C PRO A 37 -19.71 16.25 15.20
N LYS A 38 -20.42 15.47 14.38
CA LYS A 38 -21.51 16.00 13.54
C LYS A 38 -22.67 16.37 14.46
N GLY A 39 -22.70 17.63 14.87
CA GLY A 39 -23.82 18.23 15.59
C GLY A 39 -23.38 18.99 16.83
N ARG A 40 -23.92 20.20 16.99
CA ARG A 40 -23.90 20.98 18.24
C ARG A 40 -24.47 20.09 19.36
N GLY A 41 -23.60 19.43 20.11
CA GLY A 41 -23.98 18.41 21.09
C GLY A 41 -24.58 19.04 22.34
N SER A 42 -25.90 19.05 22.44
CA SER A 42 -26.59 19.28 23.71
C SER A 42 -26.15 18.22 24.74
N ALA A 43 -26.06 18.60 26.02
CA ALA A 43 -25.68 17.71 27.12
C ALA A 43 -26.53 16.42 27.17
N THR A 44 -27.78 16.47 26.71
CA THR A 44 -28.67 15.30 26.58
C THR A 44 -28.21 14.27 25.53
N ALA A 45 -27.53 14.70 24.46
CA ALA A 45 -26.97 13.80 23.44
C ALA A 45 -25.70 13.08 23.93
N ALA A 46 -24.99 13.62 24.92
CA ALA A 46 -23.87 12.95 25.57
C ALA A 46 -24.36 11.87 26.55
N LEU A 47 -25.37 12.18 27.38
CA LEU A 47 -25.95 11.22 28.32
C LEU A 47 -26.58 10.00 27.62
N SER A 48 -27.30 10.24 26.52
CA SER A 48 -27.90 9.17 25.71
C SER A 48 -26.85 8.24 25.07
N ARG A 49 -25.63 8.75 24.76
CA ARG A 49 -24.53 7.92 24.24
C ARG A 49 -23.95 6.99 25.29
N ILE A 50 -23.82 7.47 26.53
CA ILE A 50 -23.33 6.69 27.67
C ILE A 50 -24.31 5.55 27.97
N MET A 51 -25.61 5.85 28.04
CA MET A 51 -26.64 4.82 28.28
C MET A 51 -26.71 3.76 27.16
N ARG A 52 -26.47 4.14 25.90
CA ARG A 52 -26.64 3.24 24.75
C ARG A 52 -25.38 2.47 24.34
N ARG A 53 -24.24 2.59 25.06
CA ARG A 53 -22.96 1.90 24.76
C ARG A 53 -22.54 1.98 23.27
N LYS A 54 -22.92 3.06 22.58
CA LYS A 54 -22.67 3.19 21.15
C LYS A 54 -21.26 3.74 20.95
N GLY A 55 -20.38 2.93 20.34
CA GLY A 55 -18.99 3.28 20.06
C GLY A 55 -18.85 4.63 19.35
N SER A 56 -17.72 5.31 19.58
CA SER A 56 -17.45 6.68 19.14
C SER A 56 -17.87 6.93 17.68
N PRO A 57 -18.95 7.69 17.44
CA PRO A 57 -19.35 8.05 16.09
C PRO A 57 -18.34 9.09 15.59
N GLY A 58 -17.43 8.68 14.71
CA GLY A 58 -16.46 9.62 14.14
C GLY A 58 -15.31 9.00 13.36
N MET A 59 -14.90 7.77 13.66
CA MET A 59 -13.78 7.15 12.95
C MET A 59 -14.26 6.60 11.59
N ARG A 60 -13.79 7.19 10.48
CA ARG A 60 -13.98 6.66 9.12
C ARG A 60 -12.65 6.15 8.58
N GLU A 61 -12.65 4.93 8.08
CA GLU A 61 -11.52 4.39 7.33
C GLU A 61 -11.64 4.78 5.85
N VAL A 62 -10.53 5.24 5.28
CA VAL A 62 -10.40 5.64 3.88
C VAL A 62 -9.25 4.83 3.30
N HIS A 63 -9.55 3.93 2.38
CA HIS A 63 -8.54 3.22 1.61
C HIS A 63 -8.02 4.17 0.54
N ALA A 64 -6.76 4.58 0.70
CA ALA A 64 -6.09 5.48 -0.22
C ALA A 64 -5.61 4.67 -1.43
N VAL A 65 -4.78 3.64 -1.19
CA VAL A 65 -4.37 2.67 -2.20
C VAL A 65 -4.70 1.24 -1.77
N ARG A 66 -4.94 0.38 -2.76
CA ARG A 66 -5.27 -1.04 -2.57
C ARG A 66 -4.46 -1.89 -3.54
N GLY A 67 -3.68 -2.83 -3.02
CA GLY A 67 -3.02 -3.89 -3.80
C GLY A 67 -2.10 -3.38 -4.89
N VAL A 68 -1.23 -2.42 -4.57
CA VAL A 68 -0.26 -1.89 -5.54
C VAL A 68 0.96 -2.81 -5.61
N THR A 69 1.19 -3.42 -6.76
CA THR A 69 2.35 -4.28 -7.05
C THR A 69 3.04 -3.83 -8.34
N PHE A 70 4.31 -3.45 -8.25
CA PHE A 70 5.16 -3.15 -9.42
C PHE A 70 6.66 -3.21 -9.07
N VAL A 71 7.50 -3.34 -10.10
CA VAL A 71 8.95 -3.22 -9.99
C VAL A 71 9.42 -2.12 -10.93
N ALA A 72 10.25 -1.22 -10.43
CA ALA A 72 10.99 -0.28 -11.26
C ALA A 72 12.49 -0.49 -11.12
N TYR A 73 13.18 -0.35 -12.24
CA TYR A 73 14.59 -0.62 -12.41
C TYR A 73 15.40 0.68 -12.47
N ARG A 74 16.71 0.54 -12.27
CA ARG A 74 17.64 1.67 -12.30
C ARG A 74 17.54 2.42 -13.64
N GLY A 75 17.28 3.73 -13.56
CA GLY A 75 17.18 4.62 -14.71
C GLY A 75 15.78 4.73 -15.32
N GLU A 76 14.80 3.99 -14.82
CA GLU A 76 13.40 4.14 -15.22
C GLU A 76 12.75 5.35 -14.53
N SER A 77 11.83 5.99 -15.25
CA SER A 77 10.99 7.09 -14.73
C SER A 77 9.57 6.60 -14.53
N ILE A 78 9.01 6.82 -13.35
CA ILE A 78 7.61 6.49 -13.03
C ILE A 78 6.76 7.76 -13.11
N GLY A 79 5.73 7.74 -13.97
CA GLY A 79 4.68 8.75 -13.99
C GLY A 79 3.43 8.24 -13.27
N LEU A 80 2.92 9.03 -12.32
CA LEU A 80 1.64 8.76 -11.66
C LEU A 80 0.56 9.65 -12.30
N ILE A 81 -0.51 9.04 -12.81
CA ILE A 81 -1.66 9.74 -13.40
C ILE A 81 -2.95 9.21 -12.79
N GLY A 82 -3.91 10.09 -12.58
CA GLY A 82 -5.21 9.71 -12.01
C GLY A 82 -6.09 10.93 -11.74
N SER A 83 -7.37 10.69 -11.53
CA SER A 83 -8.30 11.73 -11.06
C SER A 83 -7.99 12.14 -9.62
N ASN A 84 -8.49 13.30 -9.19
CA ASN A 84 -8.37 13.73 -7.78
C ASN A 84 -8.92 12.66 -6.83
N GLY A 85 -8.10 12.25 -5.85
CA GLY A 85 -8.44 11.23 -4.84
C GLY A 85 -8.39 9.78 -5.33
N SER A 86 -7.70 9.50 -6.44
CA SER A 86 -7.52 8.13 -6.98
C SER A 86 -6.52 7.26 -6.22
N GLY A 87 -5.72 7.85 -5.33
CA GLY A 87 -4.73 7.18 -4.50
C GLY A 87 -4.53 7.91 -3.19
#